data_AF-W1IUX0-F1
#
_entry.id   AF-W1IUX0-F1
#
_cell.length_a   1.000
_cell.length_b   1.000
_cell.length_c   1.000
_cell.angle_alpha   90.00
_cell.angle_beta   90.00
_cell.angle_gamma   90.00
#
_symmetry.space_group_name_H-M   'P 1'
#
loop_
_entity.id
_entity.type
_entity.pdbx_description
1 polymer ?
#
loop_
_entity_poly.entity_id
_entity_poly.type
_entity_poly.pdbx_seq_one_letter_code
_entity_poly.pdbx_strand_id
1 'polypeptide(L)'
;MINKTKVVQFRATPKSHEKLEQLKTRLKEKGVKPRIELILNTILENVTLADFDKSTKALVETSSVKTRLLKMFKDGRITQEMLDTLLKNAESNEVQ
;
A
#
# COMPACT_ATOMS: atom_id res chain seq x y z
N MET A 1 32.42 6.60 8.35
CA MET A 1 31.50 6.18 7.27
C MET A 1 30.46 7.27 7.09
N ILE A 2 30.36 7.90 5.92
CA ILE A 2 29.32 8.91 5.65
C ILE A 2 28.00 8.14 5.55
N ASN A 3 27.15 8.29 6.56
CA ASN A 3 25.82 7.70 6.59
C ASN A 3 25.00 8.40 5.48
N LYS A 4 25.01 7.84 4.26
CA LYS A 4 24.23 8.39 3.14
C LYS A 4 22.76 8.13 3.43
N THR A 5 22.10 9.08 4.10
CA THR A 5 20.67 9.04 4.34
C THR A 5 19.96 8.92 3.00
N LYS A 6 19.22 7.82 2.79
CA LYS A 6 18.45 7.62 1.56
C LYS A 6 17.27 8.59 1.59
N VAL A 7 17.23 9.53 0.64
CA VAL A 7 16.08 10.39 0.44
C VAL A 7 15.01 9.59 -0.29
N VAL A 8 13.85 9.39 0.34
CA VAL A 8 12.72 8.68 -0.25
C VAL A 8 11.73 9.71 -0.79
N GLN A 9 11.58 9.75 -2.11
CA GLN A 9 10.47 10.43 -2.77
C GLN A 9 9.37 9.41 -3.04
N PHE A 10 8.14 9.69 -2.61
CA PHE A 10 7.00 8.82 -2.89
C PHE A 10 5.86 9.60 -3.53
N ARG A 11 5.21 8.99 -4.53
CA ARG A 11 3.99 9.53 -5.13
C ARG A 11 2.80 9.05 -4.31
N ALA A 12 2.20 9.96 -3.54
CA ALA A 12 0.99 9.65 -2.79
C ALA A 12 -0.19 9.40 -3.73
N THR A 13 -1.04 8.41 -3.41
CA THR A 13 -2.37 8.29 -4.02
C THR A 13 -3.27 9.46 -3.58
N PRO A 14 -4.37 9.78 -4.28
CA PRO A 14 -5.29 10.83 -3.86
C PRO A 14 -5.78 10.65 -2.41
N LYS A 15 -6.14 9.41 -2.04
CA LYS A 15 -6.57 9.06 -0.68
C LYS A 15 -5.46 9.24 0.36
N SER A 16 -4.23 8.87 0.02
CA SER A 16 -3.07 9.07 0.90
C SER A 16 -2.74 10.55 1.06
N HIS A 17 -2.90 11.35 0.00
CA HIS A 17 -2.68 12.79 0.03
C HIS A 17 -3.70 13.50 0.93
N GLU A 18 -4.99 13.16 0.81
CA GLU A 18 -6.04 13.73 1.66
C GLU A 18 -5.77 13.46 3.16
N LYS A 19 -5.42 12.21 3.51
CA LYS A 19 -5.02 11.87 4.89
C LYS A 19 -3.82 12.66 5.38
N LEU A 20 -2.84 12.89 4.51
CA LEU A 20 -1.66 13.69 4.83
C LEU A 20 -2.06 15.13 5.14
N GLU A 21 -2.93 15.74 4.33
CA GLU A 21 -3.41 17.10 4.55
C GLU A 21 -4.20 17.23 5.86
N GLN A 22 -5.08 16.26 6.16
CA GLN A 22 -5.80 16.22 7.44
C GLN A 22 -4.82 16.17 8.63
N LEU A 23 -3.76 15.36 8.54
CA LEU A 23 -2.74 15.28 9.58
C LEU A 23 -1.96 16.60 9.72
N LYS A 24 -1.60 17.24 8.60
CA LYS A 24 -0.93 18.55 8.62
C LYS A 24 -1.80 19.62 9.29
N THR A 25 -3.10 19.64 9.01
CA THR A 25 -4.05 20.58 9.64
C THR A 25 -4.08 20.39 11.15
N ARG A 26 -4.23 19.14 11.63
CA ARG A 26 -4.23 18.83 13.07
C ARG A 26 -2.93 19.22 13.77
N LEU A 27 -1.79 19.11 13.10
CA LEU A 27 -0.51 19.56 13.65
C LEU A 27 -0.46 21.08 13.78
N LYS A 28 -0.92 21.81 12.76
CA LYS A 28 -1.00 23.28 12.79
C LYS A 28 -1.92 23.78 13.91
N GLU A 29 -3.07 23.13 14.11
CA GLU A 29 -4.00 23.44 15.21
C GLU A 29 -3.36 23.31 16.59
N LYS A 30 -2.36 22.42 16.72
CA LYS A 30 -1.56 22.24 17.94
C LYS A 30 -0.29 23.10 18.00
N GLY A 31 -0.13 24.06 17.09
CA GLY A 31 1.05 24.93 17.02
C GLY A 31 2.31 24.25 16.48
N VAL A 32 2.21 23.03 15.94
CA VAL A 32 3.35 22.28 15.40
C VAL A 32 3.47 22.54 13.90
N LYS A 33 4.64 23.00 13.45
CA LYS A 33 4.93 23.17 12.02
C LYS A 33 4.97 21.79 11.34
N PRO A 34 4.08 21.50 10.37
CA PRO A 34 4.05 20.20 9.73
C PRO A 34 5.25 20.04 8.79
N ARG A 35 6.21 19.20 9.16
CA ARG A 35 7.30 18.75 8.29
C ARG A 35 7.03 17.30 7.88
N ILE A 36 7.09 17.01 6.57
CA ILE A 36 6.80 15.68 6.04
C ILE A 36 7.72 14.61 6.63
N GLU A 37 9.00 14.94 6.81
CA GLU A 37 9.99 14.07 7.43
C GLU A 37 9.60 13.69 8.87
N LEU A 38 9.23 14.68 9.69
CA LEU A 38 8.81 14.45 11.07
C LEU A 38 7.58 13.54 11.12
N ILE A 39 6.60 13.81 10.26
CA ILE A 39 5.38 13.00 10.16
C ILE A 39 5.72 11.55 9.81
N LEU A 40 6.52 11.33 8.77
CA LEU A 40 6.83 9.99 8.29
C LEU A 40 7.70 9.21 9.27
N ASN A 41 8.73 9.84 9.84
CA ASN A 41 9.58 9.20 10.84
C ASN A 41 8.79 8.83 12.09
N THR A 42 7.96 9.74 12.63
CA THR A 42 7.10 9.42 13.77
C THR A 42 6.15 8.27 13.46
N ILE A 43 5.55 8.22 12.26
CA ILE A 43 4.71 7.09 11.90
C ILE A 43 5.53 5.80 11.90
N LEU A 44 6.65 5.75 11.15
CA LEU A 44 7.49 4.56 11.00
C LEU A 44 8.05 4.05 12.32
N GLU A 45 8.50 4.94 13.20
CA GLU A 45 9.03 4.61 14.53
C GLU A 45 7.97 4.01 15.46
N ASN A 46 6.68 4.27 15.21
CA ASN A 46 5.56 3.80 16.03
C ASN A 46 4.76 2.66 15.37
N VAL A 47 5.12 2.23 14.15
CA VAL A 47 4.53 1.03 13.53
C VAL A 47 5.03 -0.21 14.26
N THR A 48 4.12 -1.01 14.80
CA THR A 48 4.48 -2.30 15.39
C THR A 48 4.70 -3.37 14.31
N LEU A 49 5.38 -4.47 14.65
CA LEU A 49 5.52 -5.61 13.73
C LEU A 49 4.15 -6.17 13.31
N ALA A 50 3.15 -6.16 14.21
CA ALA A 50 1.80 -6.60 13.88
C ALA A 50 1.12 -5.68 12.84
N ASP A 51 1.37 -4.38 12.89
CA ASP A 51 0.87 -3.43 11.88
C ASP A 51 1.61 -3.60 10.54
N PHE A 52 2.89 -3.96 10.60
CA PHE A 52 3.68 -4.32 9.43
C PHE A 52 3.15 -5.59 8.76
N ASP A 53 2.83 -6.62 9.53
CA ASP A 53 2.27 -7.88 9.02
C ASP A 53 0.89 -7.66 8.37
N LYS A 54 0.03 -6.85 8.99
CA LYS A 54 -1.27 -6.46 8.39
C LYS A 54 -1.08 -5.73 7.07
N SER A 55 -0.13 -4.79 7.02
CA SER A 55 0.17 -4.02 5.80
C SER A 55 0.74 -4.93 4.71
N THR A 56 1.62 -5.87 5.09
CA THR A 56 2.20 -6.87 4.19
C THR A 56 1.11 -7.76 3.59
N LYS A 57 0.19 -8.29 4.42
CA LYS A 57 -0.95 -9.08 3.93
C LYS A 57 -1.80 -8.29 2.94
N ALA A 58 -2.16 -7.04 3.27
CA ALA A 58 -2.93 -6.19 2.38
C ALA A 58 -2.19 -5.88 1.05
N LEU A 59 -0.86 -5.70 1.10
CA LEU A 59 -0.04 -5.53 -0.09
C LEU A 59 -0.03 -6.79 -0.97
N VAL A 60 0.19 -7.96 -0.35
CA VAL A 60 0.17 -9.26 -1.04
C VAL A 60 -1.21 -9.52 -1.64
N GLU A 61 -2.29 -9.26 -0.91
CA GLU A 61 -3.65 -9.39 -1.42
C GLU A 61 -3.89 -8.47 -2.61
N THR A 62 -3.41 -7.22 -2.56
CA THR A 62 -3.54 -6.24 -3.65
C THR A 62 -2.67 -6.59 -4.85
N SER A 63 -1.49 -7.17 -4.64
CA SER A 63 -0.56 -7.59 -5.70
C SER A 63 -0.85 -8.99 -6.25
N SER A 64 -1.65 -9.79 -5.53
CA SER A 64 -1.96 -11.15 -5.94
C SER A 64 -2.64 -11.17 -7.31
N VAL A 65 -2.18 -12.09 -8.16
CA VAL A 65 -2.76 -12.34 -9.49
C VAL A 65 -4.26 -12.64 -9.36
N LYS A 66 -4.65 -13.36 -8.30
CA LYS A 66 -6.04 -13.69 -7.96
C LYS A 66 -6.92 -12.44 -7.78
N THR A 67 -6.50 -11.46 -6.98
CA THR A 67 -7.25 -10.21 -6.78
C THR A 67 -7.34 -9.40 -8.08
N ARG A 68 -6.29 -9.40 -8.89
CA ARG A 68 -6.29 -8.71 -10.19
C ARG A 68 -7.25 -9.35 -11.18
N LEU A 69 -7.28 -10.69 -11.27
CA LEU A 69 -8.20 -11.44 -12.12
C LEU A 69 -9.66 -11.25 -11.69
N LEU A 70 -9.95 -11.32 -10.39
CA LEU A 70 -11.29 -11.07 -9.86
C LEU A 70 -11.77 -9.65 -10.15
N LYS A 71 -10.87 -8.66 -10.10
CA LYS A 71 -11.19 -7.29 -10.49
C LYS A 71 -11.50 -7.18 -11.98
N MET A 72 -10.72 -7.82 -12.85
CA MET A 72 -10.97 -7.84 -14.29
C MET A 72 -12.32 -8.49 -14.64
N PHE A 73 -12.72 -9.52 -13.91
CA PHE A 73 -14.03 -10.14 -14.06
C PHE A 73 -15.16 -9.20 -13.63
N LYS A 74 -15.05 -8.57 -12.45
CA LYS A 74 -16.03 -7.59 -11.96
C LYS A 74 -16.18 -6.37 -12.87
N ASP A 75 -15.09 -5.93 -13.49
CA ASP A 75 -15.07 -4.84 -14.45
C ASP A 75 -15.58 -5.28 -15.85
N GLY A 76 -16.02 -6.54 -16.01
CA GLY A 76 -16.56 -7.09 -17.26
C GLY A 76 -15.52 -7.31 -18.37
N ARG A 77 -14.22 -7.29 -18.03
CA ARG A 77 -13.11 -7.40 -19.00
C ARG A 77 -12.78 -8.84 -19.38
N ILE A 78 -13.20 -9.80 -18.56
CA ILE A 78 -13.04 -11.24 -18.79
C ILE A 78 -14.35 -11.96 -18.40
N THR A 79 -14.60 -13.12 -19.00
CA THR A 79 -15.75 -13.97 -18.67
C THR A 79 -15.44 -14.87 -17.47
N GLN A 80 -16.49 -15.51 -16.91
CA GLN A 80 -16.35 -16.48 -15.82
C GLN A 80 -15.44 -17.66 -16.21
N GLU A 81 -15.61 -18.20 -17.42
CA GLU A 81 -14.74 -19.30 -17.92
C GLU A 81 -13.27 -18.89 -18.04
N MET A 82 -13.00 -17.66 -18.48
CA MET A 82 -11.64 -17.12 -18.56
C MET A 82 -11.05 -16.91 -17.16
N LEU A 83 -11.84 -16.43 -16.21
CA LEU A 83 -11.43 -16.29 -14.81
C LEU A 83 -11.04 -17.65 -14.21
N ASP A 84 -11.88 -18.67 -14.38
CA ASP A 84 -11.65 -20.00 -13.81
C ASP A 84 -10.40 -20.68 -14.39
N THR A 85 -10.15 -20.48 -15.69
CA THR A 85 -8.93 -20.98 -16.36
C THR A 85 -7.68 -20.26 -15.86
N LEU A 86 -7.73 -18.93 -15.76
CA LEU A 86 -6.59 -18.12 -15.32
C LEU A 86 -6.27 -18.34 -13.83
N LEU A 87 -7.28 -18.60 -12.99
CA LEU A 87 -7.09 -18.95 -11.59
C LEU A 87 -6.41 -20.32 -11.43
N LYS A 88 -6.85 -21.35 -12.16
CA LYS A 88 -6.19 -22.67 -12.16
C LYS A 88 -4.71 -22.59 -12.55
N ASN A 89 -4.40 -21.78 -13.56
CA ASN A 89 -3.02 -21.58 -14.00
C ASN A 89 -2.17 -20.80 -12.99
N ALA A 90 -2.77 -19.83 -12.29
CA ALA A 90 -2.10 -19.08 -11.24
C ALA A 90 -1.77 -19.97 -10.02
N GLU A 91 -2.69 -20.86 -9.61
CA GLU A 91 -2.49 -21.79 -8.49
C GLU A 91 -1.49 -22.91 -8.81
N SER A 92 -1.32 -23.27 -10.09
CA SER A 92 -0.35 -24.29 -10.52
C SER A 92 1.10 -23.77 -10.57
N ASN A 93 1.30 -22.45 -10.70
CA ASN A 93 2.61 -21.81 -10.77
C ASN A 93 3.19 -21.41 -9.40
N GLU A 94 2.43 -21.50 -8.31
CA GLU A 94 2.93 -21.24 -6.95
C GLU A 94 3.56 -22.50 -6.29
N VAL A 95 3.60 -23.64 -7.00
CA VAL A 95 4.12 -24.94 -6.52
C VAL A 95 5.45 -25.33 -7.21
N GLN A 96 6.14 -24.38 -7.86
CA GLN A 96 7.50 -24.55 -8.40
C GLN A 96 8.43 -23.46 -7.86
#